data_AF-A0AAW5FT14-F1
#
_entry.id   AF-A0AAW5FT14-F1
#
_cell.length_a   1.000
_cell.length_b   1.000
_cell.length_c   1.000
_cell.angle_alpha   90.00
_cell.angle_beta   90.00
_cell.angle_gamma   90.00
#
_symmetry.space_group_name_H-M   'P 1'
#
loop_
_entity.id
_entity.type
_entity.pdbx_description
1 polymer ?
#
loop_
_entity_poly.entity_id
_entity_poly.type
_entity_poly.pdbx_seq_one_letter_code
_entity_poly.pdbx_strand_id
1 'polypeptide(L)' 'MKLLTEYLERAHQLEQLALDEADTSFKDQLLTQAQAYRKLAAKRAAEYGLPPPSPADPSASI' A
#
# COMPACT_ATOMS: atom_id res chain seq x y z
N MET A 1 7.36 4.47 15.75
CA MET A 1 6.31 3.77 14.98
C MET A 1 5.48 4.67 14.07
N LYS A 2 5.40 6.01 14.29
CA LYS A 2 4.63 6.94 13.41
C LYS A 2 4.83 6.69 11.92
N LEU A 3 6.07 6.61 11.47
CA LEU A 3 6.42 6.41 10.05
C LEU A 3 5.90 5.09 9.45
N LEU A 4 5.87 4.00 10.24
CA LEU A 4 5.31 2.72 9.78
C LEU A 4 3.81 2.86 9.53
N THR A 5 3.10 3.42 10.49
CA THR A 5 1.65 3.65 10.40
C THR A 5 1.31 4.59 9.25
N GLU A 6 2.09 5.66 9.05
CA GLU A 6 1.91 6.61 7.94
C GLU A 6 2.07 5.94 6.57
N TYR A 7 3.07 5.07 6.40
CA TYR A 7 3.22 4.31 5.15
C TYR A 7 2.06 3.34 4.92
N LEU A 8 1.55 2.69 5.96
CA LEU A 8 0.40 1.79 5.83
C LEU A 8 -0.89 2.56 5.49
N GLU A 9 -1.13 3.68 6.16
CA GLU A 9 -2.30 4.52 5.91
C GLU A 9 -2.27 5.06 4.47
N ARG A 10 -1.11 5.53 4.01
CA ARG A 10 -0.97 6.05 2.64
C ARG A 10 -1.17 4.97 1.59
N ALA A 11 -0.63 3.77 1.80
CA ALA A 11 -0.86 2.63 0.92
C ALA A 11 -2.36 2.29 0.86
N HIS A 12 -3.02 2.22 2.02
CA HIS A 12 -4.44 1.89 2.09
C HIS A 12 -5.33 2.93 1.40
N GLN A 13 -5.06 4.23 1.58
CA GLN A 13 -5.81 5.30 0.90
C GLN A 13 -5.71 5.20 -0.62
N LEU A 14 -4.52 4.90 -1.14
CA LEU A 14 -4.30 4.72 -2.59
C LEU A 14 -4.99 3.47 -3.11
N GLU A 15 -4.94 2.37 -2.36
CA GLU A 15 -5.67 1.12 -2.68
C GLU A 15 -7.19 1.37 -2.73
N GLN A 16 -7.75 2.11 -1.76
CA GLN A 16 -9.16 2.47 -1.76
C GLN A 16 -9.54 3.35 -2.95
N LEU A 17 -8.72 4.35 -3.28
CA LEU A 17 -8.96 5.20 -4.44
C LEU A 17 -8.95 4.40 -5.75
N ALA A 18 -8.09 3.37 -5.85
CA ALA A 18 -8.00 2.51 -7.03
C ALA A 18 -9.19 1.55 -7.19
N LEU A 19 -10.01 1.31 -6.16
CA LEU A 19 -11.18 0.41 -6.26
C LEU A 19 -12.28 1.00 -7.13
N ASP A 20 -12.52 2.30 -7.01
CA ASP A 20 -13.59 3.01 -7.73
C ASP A 20 -13.08 3.77 -8.97
N GLU A 21 -11.79 3.63 -9.31
CA GLU A 21 -11.20 4.32 -10.45
C GLU A 21 -11.55 3.63 -11.78
N ALA A 22 -12.14 4.40 -12.69
CA ALA A 22 -12.54 3.93 -14.02
C ALA A 22 -11.39 3.99 -15.03
N ASP A 23 -10.48 4.96 -14.89
CA ASP A 23 -9.28 5.03 -15.74
C ASP A 23 -8.27 3.98 -15.31
N THR A 24 -8.16 2.91 -16.11
CA THR A 24 -7.23 1.80 -15.88
C THR A 24 -5.76 2.23 -15.77
N SER A 25 -5.33 3.26 -16.52
CA SER A 25 -3.95 3.75 -16.43
C SER A 25 -3.71 4.49 -15.13
N PHE A 26 -4.69 5.27 -14.67
CA PHE A 26 -4.58 5.97 -13.39
C PHE A 26 -4.71 4.99 -12.21
N LYS A 27 -5.60 4.00 -12.29
CA LYS A 27 -5.71 2.88 -11.35
C LYS A 27 -4.36 2.18 -11.16
N ASP A 28 -3.67 1.84 -12.25
CA ASP A 28 -2.34 1.21 -12.18
C ASP A 28 -1.29 2.11 -11.51
N GLN A 29 -1.34 3.43 -11.75
CA GLN A 29 -0.45 4.37 -11.07
C GLN A 29 -0.72 4.44 -9.57
N LEU A 30 -1.99 4.41 -9.15
CA LEU A 30 -2.39 4.38 -7.74
C LEU A 30 -1.90 3.09 -7.06
N LEU A 31 -2.11 1.93 -7.69
CA LEU A 31 -1.67 0.64 -7.17
C LEU A 31 -0.14 0.54 -7.10
N THR A 32 0.56 1.09 -8.09
CA THR A 32 2.04 1.16 -8.08
C THR A 32 2.54 1.99 -6.91
N GLN A 33 1.94 3.16 -6.66
CA GLN A 33 2.30 4.00 -5.51
C GLN A 33 1.97 3.32 -4.18
N ALA A 34 0.81 2.66 -4.07
CA ALA A 34 0.45 1.90 -2.88
C ALA A 34 1.48 0.80 -2.57
N GLN A 35 1.93 0.07 -3.60
CA GLN A 35 2.95 -0.96 -3.44
C GLN A 35 4.29 -0.38 -2.97
N ALA A 36 4.67 0.81 -3.43
CA ALA A 36 5.88 1.48 -2.96
C ALA A 36 5.80 1.80 -1.46
N TYR A 37 4.65 2.29 -0.99
CA TYR A 37 4.42 2.53 0.44
C TYR A 37 4.38 1.24 1.26
N ARG A 38 3.77 0.15 0.76
CA ARG A 38 3.83 -1.18 1.42
C ARG A 38 5.27 -1.68 1.60
N LYS A 39 6.14 -1.47 0.60
CA LYS A 39 7.58 -1.82 0.69
C LYS A 39 8.29 -1.01 1.78
N LEU A 40 8.02 0.30 1.86
CA LEU A 40 8.58 1.16 2.91
C LEU A 40 8.09 0.76 4.30
N ALA A 41 6.80 0.44 4.43
CA ALA A 41 6.21 -0.10 5.66
C ALA A 41 6.88 -1.43 6.07
N ALA A 42 7.05 -2.37 5.13
CA ALA A 42 7.70 -3.66 5.41
C ALA A 42 9.15 -3.49 5.88
N LYS A 43 9.92 -2.61 5.24
CA LYS A 43 11.27 -2.26 5.69
C LYS A 43 11.25 -1.71 7.12
N ARG A 44 10.32 -0.78 7.41
CA ARG A 44 10.23 -0.16 8.74
C ARG A 44 9.76 -1.13 9.82
N ALA A 45 8.86 -2.06 9.49
CA ALA A 45 8.42 -3.12 10.40
C ALA A 45 9.58 -4.05 10.78
N ALA A 46 10.40 -4.45 9.80
CA ALA A 46 11.60 -5.25 10.05
C ALA A 46 12.60 -4.54 10.97
N GLU A 47 12.82 -3.24 10.77
CA GLU A 47 13.67 -2.42 11.67
C GLU A 47 13.13 -2.34 13.12
N TYR A 48 11.83 -2.58 13.31
CA TYR A 48 11.19 -2.64 14.62
C TYR A 48 11.05 -4.06 15.19
N GLY A 49 11.54 -5.09 14.49
CA GLY A 49 11.33 -6.49 14.88
C GLY A 49 9.87 -6.94 14.79
N LEU A 50 9.04 -6.22 14.03
CA LEU A 50 7.65 -6.55 13.80
C LEU A 50 7.51 -7.47 12.57
N PRO A 51 6.45 -8.28 12.49
CA PRO A 51 6.14 -9.04 11.28
C PRO A 51 5.88 -8.08 10.10
N PRO A 52 6.10 -8.54 8.85
CA PRO A 52 5.77 -7.76 7.68
C PRO A 52 4.27 -7.42 7.69
N PRO A 53 3.89 -6.19 7.29
CA PRO A 53 2.49 -5.83 7.18
C PRO A 53 1.80 -6.68 6.11
N SER A 54 0.52 -7.00 6.30
CA SER A 54 -0.25 -7.79 5.32
C SER A 54 -0.06 -7.24 3.90
N PRO A 55 0.03 -8.12 2.89
CA PRO A 55 -0.02 -7.67 1.50
C PRO A 55 -1.33 -6.90 1.27
N ALA A 56 -1.29 -5.94 0.34
CA ALA A 56 -2.50 -5.34 -0.19
C ALA A 56 -3.44 -6.46 -0.67
N ASP A 57 -4.73 -6.39 -0.35
CA ASP A 57 -5.67 -7.42 -0.75
C ASP A 57 -5.53 -7.71 -2.27
N PRO A 58 -5.24 -8.95 -2.68
CA PRO A 58 -4.99 -9.29 -4.08
C PRO A 58 -6.25 -9.17 -4.97
N SER A 59 -7.41 -8.83 -4.39
CA SER A 59 -8.65 -8.59 -5.14
C SER A 59 -8.63 -7.35 -6.03
N ALA A 60 -7.58 -6.51 -5.99
CA ALA A 60 -7.38 -5.41 -6.94
C ALA A 60 -6.82 -5.86 -8.31
N SER A 61 -6.56 -7.15 -8.52
CA SER A 61 -6.05 -7.71 -9.78
C SER A 61 -7.13 -8.27 -10.73
N ILE A 62 -8.35 -7.72 -10.72
CA ILE A 62 -9.42 -8.07 -11.66
C ILE A 62 -9.74 -6.89 -12.58
#